data_AF-A0A5N4CZ17-F1
#
_entry.id   AF-A0A5N4CZ17-F1
#
_cell.length_a   1.000
_cell.length_b   1.000
_cell.length_c   1.000
_cell.angle_alpha   90.00
_cell.angle_beta   90.00
_cell.angle_gamma   90.00
#
_symmetry.space_group_name_H-M   'P 1'
#
loop_
_entity.id
_entity.type
_entity.pdbx_description
1 polymer ?
#
loop_
_entity_poly.entity_id
_entity_poly.type
_entity_poly.pdbx_seq_one_letter_code
_entity_poly.pdbx_strand_id
1 'polypeptide(L)'
;MPFQKHKVDLFYKLRHVMNELIDLRRQLLSGHLTQDQVREVKRHITVRLDWGNEHLGLDLVPRKDFEVVDSDQISVSDLYKMVDTMRPRHGETCRIPVPHHFFLSLKSFTYNTIGEDTDVFFSLYDMREGKQIR
;
A
#
# COMPACT_ATOMS: atom_id res chain seq x y z
N MET A 1 -32.00 -14.31 -17.05
CA MET A 1 -32.08 -14.05 -15.60
C MET A 1 -30.84 -14.42 -14.73
N PRO A 2 -29.62 -14.74 -15.23
CA PRO A 2 -28.49 -15.08 -14.35
C PRO A 2 -27.84 -13.86 -13.67
N PHE A 3 -27.82 -12.70 -14.33
CA PHE A 3 -27.21 -11.47 -13.81
C PHE A 3 -27.90 -10.91 -12.55
N GLN A 4 -29.22 -11.05 -12.43
CA GLN A 4 -29.96 -10.60 -11.25
C GLN A 4 -29.67 -11.48 -10.02
N LYS A 5 -29.57 -12.81 -10.20
CA LYS A 5 -29.22 -13.72 -9.10
C LYS A 5 -27.82 -13.41 -8.55
N HIS A 6 -26.84 -13.21 -9.43
CA HIS A 6 -25.48 -12.88 -9.01
C HIS A 6 -25.38 -11.57 -8.20
N LYS A 7 -26.16 -10.54 -8.56
CA LYS A 7 -26.23 -9.29 -7.79
C LYS A 7 -26.85 -9.47 -6.40
N VAL A 8 -27.88 -10.30 -6.30
CA VAL A 8 -28.54 -10.61 -5.02
C VAL A 8 -27.63 -11.43 -4.12
N ASP A 9 -26.92 -12.41 -4.66
CA ASP A 9 -25.96 -13.22 -3.89
C ASP A 9 -24.80 -12.36 -3.35
N LEU A 10 -24.28 -11.45 -4.19
CA LEU A 10 -23.24 -10.51 -3.76
C LEU A 10 -23.73 -9.60 -2.63
N PHE A 11 -24.97 -9.11 -2.70
CA PHE A 11 -25.56 -8.30 -1.64
C PHE A 11 -25.59 -9.03 -0.29
N TYR A 12 -26.04 -10.29 -0.26
CA TYR A 12 -26.07 -11.06 0.97
C TYR A 12 -24.66 -11.36 1.52
N LYS A 13 -23.69 -11.63 0.64
CA LYS A 13 -22.28 -11.78 1.05
C LYS A 13 -21.72 -10.50 1.65
N LEU A 14 -21.91 -9.35 0.99
CA LEU A 14 -21.47 -8.05 1.49
C LEU A 14 -22.12 -7.72 2.84
N ARG A 15 -23.43 -7.94 2.98
CA ARG A 15 -24.14 -7.76 4.25
C ARG A 15 -23.55 -8.63 5.36
N HIS A 16 -23.21 -9.88 5.07
CA HIS A 16 -22.57 -10.77 6.02
C HIS A 16 -21.20 -10.23 6.46
N VAL A 17 -20.35 -9.85 5.50
CA VAL A 17 -19.02 -9.28 5.79
C VAL A 17 -19.11 -7.98 6.60
N MET A 18 -20.07 -7.11 6.28
CA MET A 18 -20.31 -5.88 7.05
C MET A 18 -20.73 -6.16 8.50
N ASN A 19 -21.59 -7.16 8.73
CA ASN A 19 -21.96 -7.56 10.08
C ASN A 19 -20.77 -8.11 10.86
N GLU A 20 -19.94 -8.96 10.24
CA GLU A 20 -18.72 -9.46 10.87
C GLU A 20 -17.75 -8.31 11.22
N LEU A 21 -17.61 -7.30 10.36
CA LEU A 21 -16.81 -6.11 10.66
C LEU A 21 -17.32 -5.34 11.89
N ILE A 22 -18.64 -5.22 12.05
CA ILE A 22 -19.26 -4.60 13.22
C ILE A 22 -18.93 -5.40 14.49
N ASP A 23 -19.03 -6.73 14.43
CA ASP A 23 -18.72 -7.61 15.56
C ASP A 23 -17.24 -7.57 15.94
N LEU A 24 -16.34 -7.62 14.96
CA LEU A 24 -14.89 -7.49 15.17
C LEU A 24 -14.52 -6.13 15.78
N ARG A 25 -15.14 -5.04 15.30
CA ARG A 25 -14.98 -3.71 15.89
C ARG A 25 -15.45 -3.69 17.35
N ARG A 26 -16.61 -4.28 17.64
CA ARG A 26 -17.12 -4.40 19.02
C ARG A 26 -16.14 -5.19 19.90
N GLN A 27 -15.52 -6.23 19.36
CA GLN A 27 -14.50 -7.01 20.06
C GLN A 27 -13.27 -6.17 20.41
N LEU A 28 -12.74 -5.34 19.49
CA LEU A 28 -11.64 -4.42 19.80
C LEU A 28 -12.01 -3.41 20.88
N LEU A 29 -13.22 -2.85 20.80
CA LEU A 29 -13.71 -1.87 21.77
C LEU A 29 -14.05 -2.48 23.14
N SER A 30 -14.10 -3.81 23.25
CA SER A 30 -14.39 -4.48 24.52
C SER A 30 -13.30 -4.29 25.56
N GLY A 31 -12.04 -4.03 25.16
CA GLY A 31 -10.93 -3.71 26.07
C GLY A 31 -10.35 -4.87 26.88
N HIS A 32 -10.89 -6.09 26.77
CA HIS A 32 -10.46 -7.26 27.56
C HIS A 32 -9.63 -8.27 26.75
N LEU A 33 -8.99 -7.84 25.67
CA LEU A 33 -8.21 -8.69 24.78
C LEU A 33 -6.72 -8.61 25.09
N THR A 34 -6.02 -9.75 24.98
CA THR A 34 -4.56 -9.75 24.97
C THR A 34 -4.00 -9.14 23.69
N GLN A 35 -2.71 -8.79 23.68
CA GLN A 35 -2.05 -8.22 22.49
C GLN A 35 -2.17 -9.15 21.26
N ASP A 36 -1.99 -10.45 21.45
CA ASP A 36 -2.13 -11.44 20.37
C ASP A 36 -3.55 -11.53 19.85
N GLN A 37 -4.55 -11.47 20.74
CA GLN A 37 -5.95 -11.45 20.35
C GLN A 37 -6.29 -10.17 19.59
N VAL A 38 -5.84 -9.00 20.04
CA VAL A 38 -6.02 -7.72 19.33
C VAL A 38 -5.41 -7.80 17.93
N ARG A 39 -4.18 -8.32 17.82
CA ARG A 39 -3.50 -8.49 16.53
C ARG A 39 -4.30 -9.40 15.59
N GLU A 40 -4.85 -10.49 16.11
CA GLU A 40 -5.65 -11.41 15.32
C GLU A 40 -6.97 -10.81 14.86
N VAL A 41 -7.64 -10.03 15.72
CA VAL A 41 -8.86 -9.30 15.36
C VAL A 41 -8.56 -8.26 14.29
N LYS A 42 -7.47 -7.50 14.40
CA LYS A 42 -7.03 -6.54 13.38
C LYS A 42 -6.75 -7.24 12.04
N ARG A 43 -6.10 -8.40 12.05
CA ARG A 43 -5.89 -9.21 10.84
C ARG A 43 -7.22 -9.60 10.18
N HIS A 44 -8.20 -10.05 10.97
CA HIS A 44 -9.53 -10.41 10.47
C HIS A 44 -10.30 -9.22 9.88
N ILE A 45 -10.15 -8.04 10.48
CA ILE A 45 -10.72 -6.78 9.96
C ILE A 45 -10.10 -6.45 8.61
N THR A 46 -8.77 -6.43 8.51
CA THR A 46 -8.06 -6.08 7.27
C THR A 46 -8.47 -6.98 6.11
N VAL A 47 -8.49 -8.30 6.30
CA VAL A 47 -8.91 -9.25 5.25
C VAL A 47 -10.33 -9.00 4.76
N ARG A 48 -11.26 -8.68 5.67
CA ARG A 48 -12.66 -8.40 5.32
C ARG A 48 -12.85 -7.05 4.63
N LEU A 49 -12.12 -6.03 5.07
CA LEU A 49 -12.11 -4.73 4.41
C LEU A 49 -11.58 -4.85 2.99
N ASP A 50 -10.45 -5.52 2.81
CA ASP A 50 -9.83 -5.65 1.49
C ASP A 50 -10.71 -6.49 0.54
N TRP A 51 -11.32 -7.57 1.04
CA TRP A 51 -12.31 -8.34 0.27
C TRP A 51 -13.53 -7.49 -0.13
N GLY A 52 -14.06 -6.71 0.81
CA GLY A 52 -15.20 -5.83 0.57
C GLY A 52 -14.87 -4.74 -0.46
N ASN A 53 -13.70 -4.11 -0.33
CA ASN A 53 -13.21 -3.10 -1.26
C ASN A 53 -13.05 -3.68 -2.68
N GLU A 54 -12.42 -4.86 -2.81
CA GLU A 54 -12.27 -5.54 -4.10
C GLU A 54 -13.63 -5.80 -4.77
N HIS A 55 -14.61 -6.33 -4.02
CA HIS A 55 -15.93 -6.67 -4.56
C HIS A 55 -16.83 -5.46 -4.82
N LEU A 56 -16.52 -4.32 -4.21
CA LEU A 56 -17.19 -3.04 -4.44
C LEU A 56 -16.46 -2.16 -5.47
N GLY A 57 -15.28 -2.56 -5.94
CA GLY A 57 -14.44 -1.75 -6.83
C GLY A 57 -13.86 -0.50 -6.16
N LEU A 58 -13.59 -0.56 -4.86
CA LEU A 58 -12.95 0.50 -4.08
C LEU A 58 -11.44 0.28 -3.98
N ASP A 59 -10.71 1.38 -3.77
CA ASP A 59 -9.26 1.32 -3.54
C ASP A 59 -8.92 0.60 -2.24
N LEU A 60 -7.82 -0.16 -2.25
CA LEU A 60 -7.25 -0.75 -1.05
C LEU A 60 -6.47 0.31 -0.26
N VAL A 61 -6.50 0.19 1.07
CA VAL A 61 -5.81 1.12 1.97
C VAL A 61 -4.48 0.49 2.41
N PRO A 62 -3.33 1.14 2.15
CA PRO A 62 -2.03 0.65 2.62
C PRO A 62 -1.96 0.58 4.14
N ARG A 63 -1.56 -0.58 4.66
CA ARG A 63 -1.43 -0.84 6.09
C ARG A 63 -0.10 -1.51 6.43
N LYS A 64 0.51 -1.06 7.53
CA LYS A 64 1.68 -1.70 8.16
C LYS A 64 1.27 -2.13 9.57
N ASP A 65 1.54 -3.39 9.90
CA ASP A 65 1.12 -3.97 11.20
C ASP A 65 -0.37 -3.79 11.49
N PHE A 66 -1.19 -3.86 10.43
CA PHE A 66 -2.64 -3.66 10.42
C PHE A 66 -3.13 -2.23 10.71
N GLU A 67 -2.24 -1.26 10.90
CA GLU A 67 -2.57 0.15 10.99
C GLU A 67 -2.41 0.85 9.66
N VAL A 68 -3.22 1.89 9.42
CA VAL A 68 -3.06 2.73 8.23
C VAL A 68 -1.69 3.37 8.27
N VAL A 69 -0.99 3.31 7.14
CA VAL A 69 0.32 3.93 7.03
C VAL A 69 0.19 5.45 7.06
N ASP A 70 1.03 6.11 7.87
CA ASP A 70 1.19 7.55 7.88
C ASP A 70 2.03 8.02 6.67
N SER A 71 1.48 8.95 5.88
CA SER A 71 2.12 9.49 4.69
C SER A 71 3.42 10.23 4.99
N ASP A 72 3.55 10.78 6.19
CA ASP A 72 4.71 11.59 6.57
C ASP A 72 5.88 10.71 7.08
N GLN A 73 5.59 9.44 7.38
CA GLN A 73 6.54 8.48 7.96
C GLN A 73 6.98 7.40 6.97
N ILE A 74 6.23 7.16 5.88
CA ILE A 74 6.59 6.18 4.85
C ILE A 74 7.32 6.85 3.69
N SER A 75 8.40 6.21 3.22
CA SER A 75 9.02 6.64 1.97
C SER A 75 8.09 6.33 0.79
N VAL A 76 8.10 7.19 -0.25
CA VAL A 76 7.37 6.96 -1.51
C VAL A 76 7.70 5.58 -2.09
N SER A 77 8.96 5.19 -1.94
CA SER A 77 9.53 3.91 -2.32
C SER A 77 8.85 2.72 -1.62
N ASP A 78 8.76 2.75 -0.29
CA ASP A 78 8.17 1.66 0.48
C ASP A 78 6.66 1.59 0.30
N LEU A 79 6.01 2.75 0.14
CA LEU A 79 4.59 2.83 -0.18
C LEU A 79 4.29 2.17 -1.53
N TYR A 80 5.10 2.43 -2.55
CA TYR A 80 4.95 1.81 -3.87
C TYR A 80 5.05 0.28 -3.79
N LYS A 81 6.07 -0.25 -3.11
CA LYS A 81 6.25 -1.70 -2.93
C LYS A 81 5.05 -2.32 -2.22
N MET A 82 4.54 -1.66 -1.18
CA MET A 82 3.37 -2.13 -0.44
C MET A 82 2.12 -2.19 -1.33
N VAL A 83 1.82 -1.12 -2.07
CA VAL A 83 0.68 -1.09 -2.98
C VAL A 83 0.80 -2.15 -4.08
N ASP A 84 2.00 -2.35 -4.64
CA ASP A 84 2.25 -3.37 -5.66
C ASP A 84 1.98 -4.79 -5.13
N THR A 85 2.33 -5.07 -3.87
CA THR A 85 2.00 -6.37 -3.23
C THR A 85 0.52 -6.56 -2.92
N MET A 86 -0.22 -5.46 -2.67
CA MET A 86 -1.63 -5.50 -2.28
C MET A 86 -2.57 -5.66 -3.48
N ARG A 87 -2.17 -5.18 -4.66
CA ARG A 87 -2.96 -5.38 -5.88
C ARG A 87 -2.82 -6.85 -6.31
N PRO A 88 -3.90 -7.66 -6.33
CA PRO A 88 -3.86 -8.90 -7.09
C PRO A 88 -3.45 -8.52 -8.51
N ARG A 89 -2.49 -9.23 -9.11
CA ARG A 89 -1.98 -8.99 -10.46
C ARG A 89 -3.07 -9.23 -11.51
N HIS A 90 -4.12 -8.42 -11.48
CA HIS A 90 -5.22 -8.45 -12.40
C HIS A 90 -4.88 -7.47 -13.53
N GLY A 91 -4.12 -7.99 -14.50
CA GLY A 91 -4.16 -7.54 -15.89
C GLY A 91 -3.74 -6.11 -16.23
N GLU A 92 -3.37 -5.24 -15.29
CA GLU A 92 -2.79 -3.94 -15.65
C GLU A 92 -1.34 -4.16 -16.06
N THR A 93 -1.16 -4.31 -17.37
CA THR A 93 0.07 -4.15 -18.15
C THR A 93 1.24 -3.68 -17.32
N CYS A 94 2.24 -4.57 -17.20
CA CYS A 94 3.63 -4.23 -16.94
C CYS A 94 3.93 -2.88 -17.59
N ARG A 95 3.92 -1.78 -16.81
CA ARG A 95 4.16 -0.45 -17.35
C ARG A 95 5.54 -0.51 -17.99
N ILE A 96 5.56 -0.39 -19.32
CA ILE A 96 6.78 -0.34 -20.11
C ILE A 96 7.59 0.82 -19.52
N PRO A 97 8.87 0.62 -19.14
CA PRO A 97 9.67 1.70 -18.60
C PRO A 97 9.70 2.84 -19.62
N VAL A 98 9.12 3.98 -19.25
CA VAL A 98 9.27 5.20 -20.03
C VAL A 98 10.72 5.65 -19.82
N PRO A 99 11.49 5.99 -20.88
CA PRO A 99 12.80 6.58 -20.70
C PRO A 99 12.64 7.95 -20.02
N HIS A 100 13.05 8.07 -18.76
CA HIS A 100 12.97 9.33 -18.01
C HIS A 100 14.25 10.12 -18.27
N HIS A 101 14.16 11.21 -19.03
CA HIS A 101 15.23 12.20 -19.10
C HIS A 101 15.23 13.00 -17.79
N PHE A 102 16.23 12.78 -16.94
CA PHE A 102 16.41 13.53 -15.70
C PHE A 102 17.36 14.69 -15.95
N PHE A 103 16.86 15.92 -15.86
CA PHE A 103 17.67 17.13 -16.00
C PHE A 103 17.97 17.73 -14.62
N LEU A 104 19.24 17.79 -14.27
CA LEU A 104 19.75 18.34 -13.02
C LEU A 104 20.60 19.57 -13.35
N SER A 105 20.22 20.74 -12.82
CA SER A 105 21.01 21.97 -12.92
C SER A 105 21.38 22.44 -11.53
N LEU A 106 22.65 22.29 -11.17
CA LEU A 106 23.21 22.79 -9.92
C LEU A 106 23.83 24.16 -10.19
N LYS A 107 23.40 25.19 -9.45
CA LYS A 107 24.01 26.53 -9.47
C LYS A 107 24.60 26.83 -8.10
N SER A 108 25.81 27.39 -8.08
CA SER A 108 26.51 27.85 -6.87
C SER A 108 26.73 26.76 -5.81
N PHE A 109 27.24 25.59 -6.23
CA PHE A 109 27.76 24.60 -5.29
C PHE A 109 29.16 25.01 -4.80
N THR A 110 29.21 25.88 -3.81
CA THR A 110 30.47 26.31 -3.16
C THR A 110 30.35 26.11 -1.67
N TYR A 111 31.11 25.18 -1.12
CA TYR A 111 31.15 24.89 0.31
C TYR A 111 32.40 25.54 0.92
N ASN A 112 32.22 26.44 1.89
CA ASN A 112 33.31 27.31 2.38
C ASN A 112 34.28 26.64 3.39
N THR A 113 34.11 25.37 3.78
CA THR A 113 34.88 24.75 4.89
C THR A 113 35.28 23.28 4.70
N ILE A 114 35.17 22.69 3.51
CA ILE A 114 35.65 21.34 3.18
C ILE A 114 36.69 21.50 2.07
N GLY A 115 37.86 20.89 2.27
CA GLY A 115 38.98 20.93 1.34
C GLY A 115 38.62 20.45 -0.07
N GLU A 116 39.45 20.86 -1.02
CA GLU A 116 39.21 20.96 -2.47
C GLU A 116 38.93 19.66 -3.26
N ASP A 117 38.57 18.53 -2.65
CA ASP A 117 38.22 17.29 -3.37
C ASP A 117 36.92 16.70 -2.84
N THR A 118 35.78 17.07 -3.43
CA THR A 118 34.48 16.42 -3.15
C THR A 118 33.79 16.04 -4.45
N ASP A 119 33.73 14.73 -4.71
CA ASP A 119 32.97 14.16 -5.82
C ASP A 119 31.53 13.84 -5.39
N VAL A 120 30.55 14.31 -6.16
CA VAL A 120 29.13 13.97 -5.97
C VAL A 120 28.68 13.04 -7.09
N PHE A 121 28.33 11.82 -6.74
CA PHE A 121 27.82 10.82 -7.69
C PHE A 121 26.28 10.73 -7.59
N PHE A 122 25.61 10.78 -8.74
CA PHE A 122 24.18 10.55 -8.85
C PHE A 122 23.91 9.24 -9.57
N SER A 123 22.96 8.47 -9.04
CA SER A 123 22.56 7.18 -9.56
C SER A 123 21.05 7.09 -9.55
N LEU A 124 20.42 6.81 -10.70
CA LEU A 124 18.99 6.48 -10.73
C LEU A 124 18.82 5.03 -10.27
N TYR A 125 17.92 4.77 -9.33
CA TYR A 125 17.68 3.43 -8.80
C TYR A 125 16.35 2.89 -9.34
N ASP A 126 16.40 1.73 -10.01
CA ASP A 126 15.19 1.02 -10.40
C ASP A 126 14.68 0.21 -9.21
N MET A 127 13.55 0.63 -8.67
CA MET A 127 12.88 -0.02 -7.56
C MET A 127 12.29 -1.39 -7.88
N ARG A 128 11.99 -1.66 -9.16
CA ARG A 128 11.46 -2.95 -9.63
C ARG A 128 12.56 -4.00 -9.72
N GLU A 129 13.73 -3.59 -10.20
CA GLU A 129 14.89 -4.48 -10.38
C GLU A 129 15.86 -4.47 -9.20
N GLY A 130 15.65 -3.58 -8.22
CA GLY A 130 16.46 -3.48 -7.00
C GLY A 130 17.91 -3.08 -7.27
N LYS A 131 18.17 -2.39 -8.38
CA LYS A 131 19.53 -2.04 -8.82
C LYS A 131 19.58 -0.64 -9.42
N GLN A 132 20.78 -0.06 -9.43
CA GLN A 132 21.02 1.17 -10.16
C GLN A 132 20.78 0.96 -11.66
N ILE A 133 20.06 1.89 -12.28
CA ILE A 133 19.95 2.05 -13.72
C ILE A 133 21.31 2.54 -14.21
N ARG A 134 21.92 1.75 -15.08
CA ARG A 134 23.28 1.96 -15.58
C ARG A 134 23.27 2.74 -16.88
#